data_AF-A0A349X636-F1
#
_entry.id   AF-A0A349X636-F1
#
_cell.length_a   1.000
_cell.length_b   1.000
_cell.length_c   1.000
_cell.angle_alpha   90.00
_cell.angle_beta   90.00
_cell.angle_gamma   90.00
#
_symmetry.space_group_name_H-M   'P 1'
#
loop_
_entity.id
_entity.type
_entity.pdbx_description
1 polymer ?
#
loop_
_entity_poly.entity_id
_entity_poly.type
_entity_poly.pdbx_seq_one_letter_code
_entity_poly.pdbx_strand_id
1 'polypeptide(L)' 'NQYGRYGVNDRTAKRNDDGSVTIHFGGDATSHNHVPIVEGWNYVVRLYRPREEILDGTWTFPGVSKVSDI' A
#
# COMPACT_ATOMS: atom_id res chain seq x y z
N ASN A 1 9.18 -6.62 12.42
CA ASN A 1 8.37 -7.88 12.44
C ASN A 1 9.23 -9.03 11.90
N GLN A 2 8.81 -10.28 12.10
CA GLN A 2 9.57 -11.48 11.67
C GLN A 2 9.84 -11.57 10.16
N TYR A 3 9.08 -10.82 9.35
CA TYR A 3 9.23 -10.79 7.90
C TYR A 3 10.23 -9.73 7.40
N GLY A 4 10.71 -8.84 8.28
CA GLY A 4 11.59 -7.73 7.91
C GLY A 4 10.96 -6.71 6.95
N ARG A 5 9.63 -6.68 6.82
CA ARG A 5 8.91 -5.81 5.87
C ARG A 5 8.24 -4.65 6.59
N TYR A 6 8.47 -3.42 6.14
CA TYR A 6 7.94 -2.21 6.81
C TYR A 6 7.25 -1.23 5.86
N GLY A 7 7.18 -1.56 4.58
CA GLY A 7 6.55 -0.73 3.57
C GLY A 7 6.79 -1.29 2.17
N VAL A 8 6.16 -0.64 1.21
CA VAL A 8 6.26 -0.93 -0.23
C VAL A 8 6.64 0.36 -0.93
N ASN A 9 7.50 0.27 -1.94
CA ASN A 9 7.87 1.41 -2.79
C ASN A 9 7.77 1.03 -4.28
N ASP A 10 7.97 2.01 -5.15
CA ASP A 10 7.85 1.89 -6.60
C ASP A 10 8.86 0.91 -7.22
N ARG A 11 9.99 0.65 -6.56
CA ARG A 11 11.04 -0.26 -7.03
C ARG A 11 10.80 -1.71 -6.62
N THR A 12 10.11 -1.94 -5.50
CA THR A 12 9.90 -3.29 -4.95
C THR A 12 8.47 -3.80 -5.12
N ALA A 13 7.52 -2.92 -5.47
CA ALA A 13 6.13 -3.29 -5.66
C ALA A 13 5.96 -4.23 -6.86
N LYS A 14 5.25 -5.34 -6.64
CA LYS A 14 4.71 -6.12 -7.75
C LYS A 14 3.43 -5.44 -8.26
N ARG A 15 3.37 -5.23 -9.57
CA ARG A 15 2.25 -4.58 -10.26
C ARG A 15 1.22 -5.60 -10.72
N ASN A 16 -0.03 -5.16 -10.79
CA ASN A 16 -1.12 -5.86 -11.45
C ASN A 16 -1.00 -5.71 -12.98
N ASP A 17 -1.78 -6.46 -13.74
CA ASP A 17 -1.75 -6.43 -15.21
C ASP A 17 -2.17 -5.06 -15.79
N ASP A 18 -3.00 -4.31 -15.07
CA ASP A 18 -3.42 -2.94 -15.41
C ASP A 18 -2.39 -1.87 -14.98
N GLY A 19 -1.25 -2.28 -14.41
CA GLY A 19 -0.18 -1.41 -13.93
C GLY A 19 -0.39 -0.82 -12.53
N SER A 20 -1.56 -1.05 -11.90
CA SER A 20 -1.83 -0.65 -10.53
C SER A 20 -1.03 -1.49 -9.51
N VAL A 21 -1.06 -1.09 -8.24
CA VAL A 21 -0.39 -1.80 -7.15
C VAL A 21 -1.39 -2.02 -6.02
N THR A 22 -1.62 -3.29 -5.69
CA THR A 22 -2.38 -3.69 -4.49
C THR A 22 -1.43 -3.89 -3.32
N ILE A 23 -1.71 -3.29 -2.17
CA ILE A 23 -0.95 -3.47 -0.91
C ILE A 23 -1.80 -4.27 0.06
N HIS A 24 -1.26 -5.37 0.59
CA HIS A 24 -1.94 -6.21 1.57
C HIS A 24 -1.44 -5.88 2.98
N PHE A 25 -2.26 -5.19 3.76
CA PHE A 25 -1.97 -4.88 5.17
C PHE A 25 -2.45 -6.04 6.06
N GLY A 26 -1.51 -6.82 6.60
CA GLY A 26 -1.81 -8.05 7.33
C GLY A 26 -2.39 -9.16 6.44
N GLY A 27 -3.14 -10.09 7.06
CA GLY A 27 -3.71 -11.24 6.37
C GLY A 27 -2.65 -12.27 5.97
N ASP A 28 -2.79 -12.83 4.77
CA ASP A 28 -1.88 -13.84 4.23
C ASP A 28 -0.48 -13.26 3.91
N ALA A 29 0.54 -13.80 4.59
CA ALA A 29 1.92 -13.35 4.43
C ALA A 29 2.56 -13.70 3.07
N THR A 30 1.95 -14.62 2.31
CA THR A 30 2.40 -15.02 0.97
C THR A 30 1.88 -14.10 -0.14
N SER A 31 0.86 -13.30 0.16
CA SER A 31 0.33 -12.30 -0.76
C SER A 31 1.39 -11.29 -1.21
N HIS A 32 1.27 -10.83 -2.45
CA HIS A 32 2.16 -9.81 -3.00
C HIS A 32 2.07 -8.51 -2.22
N ASN A 33 3.17 -7.76 -2.15
CA ASN A 33 3.22 -6.47 -1.47
C ASN A 33 2.69 -6.50 -0.01
N HIS A 34 2.82 -7.65 0.67
CA HIS A 34 2.35 -7.80 2.05
C HIS A 34 3.18 -6.96 3.04
N VAL A 35 2.47 -6.15 3.83
CA VAL A 35 3.00 -5.37 4.95
C VAL A 35 2.34 -5.90 6.23
N PRO A 36 3.11 -6.56 7.13
CA PRO A 36 2.59 -7.00 8.40
C PRO A 36 2.13 -5.81 9.25
N ILE A 37 0.94 -5.92 9.84
CA ILE A 37 0.36 -4.92 10.74
C ILE A 37 0.28 -5.46 12.19
N VAL A 38 -0.01 -4.56 13.12
CA VAL A 38 -0.26 -4.84 14.53
C VAL A 38 -1.56 -4.17 14.96
N GLU A 39 -2.10 -4.51 16.12
CA GLU A 39 -3.24 -3.79 16.68
C GLU A 39 -2.94 -2.28 16.82
N GLY A 40 -3.91 -1.43 16.44
CA GLY A 40 -3.77 0.03 16.51
C GLY A 40 -2.83 0.65 15.46
N TRP A 41 -2.46 -0.07 14.41
CA TRP A 41 -1.56 0.44 13.36
C TRP A 41 -2.11 1.66 12.61
N ASN A 42 -1.18 2.45 12.05
CA ASN A 42 -1.45 3.47 11.05
C ASN A 42 -0.44 3.36 9.90
N TYR A 43 -0.63 4.14 8.83
CA TYR A 43 0.30 4.19 7.71
C TYR A 43 0.51 5.61 7.22
N VAL A 44 1.61 5.80 6.47
CA VAL A 44 1.95 7.04 5.80
C VAL A 44 2.31 6.74 4.35
N VAL A 45 1.82 7.59 3.45
CA VAL A 45 2.21 7.58 2.03
C VAL A 45 3.19 8.72 1.81
N ARG A 46 4.33 8.43 1.18
CA ARG A 46 5.32 9.44 0.80
C ARG A 46 5.39 9.52 -0.72
N LEU A 47 5.10 10.70 -1.25
CA LEU A 47 5.18 10.99 -2.69
C LEU A 47 6.41 11.88 -2.91
N TYR A 48 7.38 11.38 -3.66
CA TYR A 48 8.58 12.14 -4.01
C TYR A 48 8.34 12.82 -5.35
N ARG A 49 8.38 14.16 -5.35
CA ARG A 49 7.99 14.99 -6.52
C ARG A 49 6.58 14.64 -7.02
N PRO A 50 5.54 14.89 -6.21
CA PRO A 50 4.15 14.68 -6.64
C PRO A 50 3.86 15.50 -7.90
N ARG A 51 3.00 14.97 -8.77
CA ARG A 51 2.49 15.71 -9.92
C ARG A 51 1.48 16.77 -9.45
N GLU A 52 1.14 17.69 -10.34
CA GLU A 52 0.26 18.82 -10.05
C GLU A 52 -1.11 18.36 -9.54
N GLU A 53 -1.64 17.26 -10.06
CA GLU A 53 -2.98 16.73 -9.73
C GLU A 53 -3.10 16.30 -8.25
N ILE A 54 -1.97 15.98 -7.62
CA ILE A 54 -1.92 15.66 -6.18
C ILE A 54 -1.89 16.96 -5.36
N LEU A 55 -1.24 18.01 -5.87
CA LEU A 55 -1.08 19.29 -5.18
C LEU A 55 -2.35 20.15 -5.28
N ASP A 56 -3.04 20.10 -6.42
CA ASP A 56 -4.30 20.80 -6.66
C ASP A 56 -5.54 20.02 -6.16
N GLY A 57 -5.37 18.75 -5.79
CA GLY A 57 -6.40 17.89 -5.21
C GLY A 57 -7.35 17.26 -6.23
N THR A 58 -7.11 17.41 -7.53
CA THR A 58 -7.91 16.74 -8.58
C THR A 58 -7.73 15.22 -8.56
N TRP A 59 -6.63 14.74 -7.98
CA TRP A 59 -6.42 13.34 -7.64
C TRP A 59 -6.21 13.16 -6.13
N THR A 60 -6.83 12.11 -5.57
CA THR A 60 -6.67 11.73 -4.16
C THR A 60 -6.15 10.30 -4.05
N PHE A 61 -5.27 10.05 -3.08
CA PHE A 61 -4.78 8.71 -2.81
C PHE A 61 -5.92 7.75 -2.43
N PRO A 62 -5.97 6.53 -2.99
CA PRO A 62 -7.04 5.58 -2.69
C PRO A 62 -7.05 5.21 -1.21
N GLY A 63 -8.24 5.16 -0.63
CA GLY A 63 -8.43 4.73 0.76
C GLY A 63 -8.07 3.25 0.96
N VAL A 64 -7.84 2.88 2.22
CA VAL A 64 -7.71 1.48 2.62
C VAL A 64 -9.10 0.90 2.88
N SER A 65 -9.37 -0.29 2.35
CA SER A 65 -10.59 -1.03 2.62
C SER A 65 -10.29 -2.27 3.44
N LYS A 66 -11.16 -2.57 4.42
CA LYS A 66 -11.13 -3.86 5.09
C LYS A 66 -11.52 -4.94 4.09
N VAL A 67 -10.68 -5.96 3.95
CA VAL A 67 -11.04 -7.18 3.25
C VAL A 67 -11.73 -8.07 4.27
N SER A 68 -13.02 -8.32 4.07
CA SER A 68 -13.75 -9.32 4.86
C SER A 68 -13.40 -10.70 4.33
N ASP A 69 -13.00 -11.62 5.19
CA ASP A 69 -13.05 -13.04 4.85
C ASP A 69 -14.53 -13.42 4.66
N ILE A 70 -14.87 -14.04 3.52
CA ILE A 70 -16.13 -14.78 3.35
C ILE A 70 -15.99 -16.10 4.10
#